data_AF-S4YCC6-F1
#
_entry.id   AF-S4YCC6-F1
#
_cell.length_a   1.000
_cell.length_b   1.000
_cell.length_c   1.000
_cell.angle_alpha   90.00
_cell.angle_beta   90.00
_cell.angle_gamma   90.00
#
_symmetry.space_group_name_H-M   'P 1'
#
loop_
_entity.id
_entity.type
_entity.pdbx_description
1 polymer ?
#
loop_
_entity_poly.entity_id
_entity_poly.type
_entity_poly.pdbx_seq_one_letter_code
_entity_poly.pdbx_strand_id
1 'polypeptide(L)'
;MFACNDVFEGAVVLPSGVDLYGGIDCQTFERFGEDVTTGIVVRYDPIITLIVEPAGAGDTGAADGVSTIDHMTILSKAHIGMLVRSGSTVEFIQGELRASYGGGGGQGEGWPGFNRAPAGGHGIYGGDVCSAATVAGGPAVVNPCEGGIPSVGGKGGDGLPDGAGDGEDGEPVSEPDPGHDGKGGLGDRPDGGCSNGVTGKSGSWGVIGVPGEGIGRLTETGWEGDWAAAGSPGTPGQGGGGGGGRRGGLAVCGVASRGGAGGGSGGAGGCGGRGGRGGGNGRPTIGIAVLHAKLTVRDSLLETLDAGPGGDGGLPEEGGYGGRGAPGGALGDGTWSCGGGEGGRGGDGGYGGPGRGGDSIGIAYLDEDQLTLEGVKYELGPPGEGGISWNHDGSMVTGEDGTQIETLRFPE
;
A
#
# COMPACT_ATOMS: atom_id res chain seq x y z
N MET A 1 -12.18 44.14 17.28
CA MET A 1 -13.02 43.53 18.34
C MET A 1 -12.19 43.46 19.61
N PHE A 2 -12.77 43.79 20.76
CA PHE A 2 -12.13 43.58 22.06
C PHE A 2 -12.77 42.37 22.72
N ALA A 3 -11.96 41.39 23.10
CA ALA A 3 -12.37 40.19 23.78
C ALA A 3 -12.06 40.32 25.28
N CYS A 4 -13.06 40.06 26.11
CA CYS A 4 -12.89 40.12 27.57
C CYS A 4 -11.84 39.11 28.02
N ASN A 5 -11.18 39.37 29.14
CA ASN A 5 -10.28 38.41 29.78
C ASN A 5 -11.06 37.22 30.35
N ASP A 6 -11.37 36.28 29.47
CA ASP A 6 -12.08 35.03 29.73
C ASP A 6 -11.64 33.99 28.70
N VAL A 7 -12.21 32.78 28.76
CA VAL A 7 -12.00 31.72 27.78
C VAL A 7 -13.27 31.51 26.97
N PHE A 8 -13.21 31.81 25.68
CA PHE A 8 -14.31 31.63 24.74
C PHE A 8 -14.26 30.24 24.10
N GLU A 9 -15.41 29.58 24.04
CA GLU A 9 -15.54 28.27 23.42
C GLU A 9 -16.11 28.39 22.00
N GLY A 10 -15.41 27.83 21.02
CA GLY A 10 -15.82 27.80 19.63
C GLY A 10 -14.68 28.14 18.67
N ALA A 11 -14.79 27.67 17.43
CA ALA A 11 -13.90 28.12 16.37
C ALA A 11 -14.31 29.51 15.89
N VAL A 12 -13.32 30.33 15.56
CA VAL A 12 -13.49 31.69 15.07
C VAL A 12 -13.06 31.72 13.60
N VAL A 13 -13.94 32.26 12.77
CA VAL A 13 -13.61 32.63 11.40
C VAL A 13 -13.58 34.16 11.35
N LEU A 14 -12.42 34.71 11.03
CA LEU A 14 -12.11 36.13 11.08
C LEU A 14 -11.91 36.65 9.65
N PRO A 15 -12.76 37.55 9.15
CA PRO A 15 -12.49 38.22 7.88
C PRO A 15 -11.25 39.10 7.98
N SER A 16 -10.44 39.14 6.92
CA SER A 16 -9.26 40.01 6.84
C SER A 16 -9.65 41.48 7.05
N GLY A 17 -8.82 42.21 7.78
CA GLY A 17 -9.12 43.57 8.22
C GLY A 17 -9.88 43.63 9.55
N VAL A 18 -10.37 42.53 10.11
CA VAL A 18 -10.97 42.57 11.46
C VAL A 18 -9.90 42.31 12.50
N ASP A 19 -9.74 43.23 13.44
CA ASP A 19 -8.82 43.06 14.58
C ASP A 19 -9.47 42.28 15.73
N LEU A 20 -8.66 41.54 16.48
CA LEU A 20 -9.01 40.81 17.68
C LEU A 20 -7.99 41.10 18.80
N TYR A 21 -8.41 41.88 19.79
CA TYR A 21 -7.60 42.28 20.94
C TYR A 21 -8.07 41.58 22.21
N GLY A 22 -7.21 40.79 22.85
CA GLY A 22 -7.45 40.13 24.12
C GLY A 22 -6.83 40.84 25.33
N GLY A 23 -7.02 40.25 26.51
CA GLY A 23 -6.49 40.76 27.78
C GLY A 23 -7.25 41.97 28.34
N ILE A 24 -8.47 42.23 27.85
CA ILE A 24 -9.24 43.43 28.20
C ILE A 24 -10.20 43.13 29.37
N ASP A 25 -10.23 44.03 30.35
CA ASP A 25 -11.30 44.09 31.34
C ASP A 25 -12.53 44.76 30.71
N CYS A 26 -13.59 44.00 30.47
CA CYS A 26 -14.80 44.52 29.86
C CYS A 26 -15.66 45.40 30.78
N GLN A 27 -15.31 45.54 32.07
CA GLN A 27 -15.98 46.50 32.96
C GLN A 27 -15.35 47.89 32.84
N THR A 28 -14.03 47.95 32.70
CA THR A 28 -13.25 49.20 32.66
C THR A 28 -12.79 49.58 31.26
N PHE A 29 -12.82 48.64 30.32
CA PHE A 29 -12.19 48.71 29.00
C PHE A 29 -10.67 49.00 29.07
N GLU A 30 -10.04 48.61 30.17
CA GLU A 30 -8.59 48.71 30.38
C GLU A 30 -7.93 47.34 30.23
N ARG A 31 -6.63 47.30 29.92
CA ARG A 31 -5.88 46.05 29.83
C ARG A 31 -5.55 45.55 31.25
N PHE A 32 -5.80 44.27 31.54
CA PHE A 32 -5.53 43.68 32.86
C PHE A 32 -4.03 43.62 33.22
N GLY A 33 -3.15 43.69 32.20
CA GLY A 33 -1.70 43.68 32.31
C GLY A 33 -1.07 43.39 30.94
N GLU A 34 0.24 43.62 30.78
CA GLU A 34 0.95 43.40 29.50
C GLU A 34 1.11 41.92 29.14
N ASP A 35 0.95 41.00 30.10
CA ASP A 35 1.11 39.55 29.87
C ASP A 35 -0.21 38.78 29.92
N VAL A 36 -1.35 39.48 30.05
CA VAL A 36 -2.66 38.82 30.20
C VAL A 36 -3.28 38.60 28.84
N THR A 37 -3.57 37.35 28.50
CA THR A 37 -4.21 36.97 27.24
C THR A 37 -5.67 36.54 27.42
N THR A 38 -6.45 36.67 26.35
CA THR A 38 -7.80 36.09 26.27
C THR A 38 -7.75 34.75 25.54
N GLY A 39 -8.42 33.73 26.09
CA GLY A 39 -8.39 32.38 25.54
C GLY A 39 -9.48 32.14 24.49
N ILE A 40 -9.15 31.45 23.41
CA ILE A 40 -10.12 30.78 22.51
C ILE A 40 -9.80 29.29 22.52
N VAL A 41 -10.81 28.47 22.77
CA VAL A 41 -10.68 27.01 22.82
C VAL A 41 -11.80 26.32 22.07
N VAL A 42 -11.49 25.21 21.43
CA VAL A 42 -12.51 24.25 20.95
C VAL A 42 -12.41 23.01 21.83
N ARG A 43 -13.52 22.55 22.44
CA ARG A 43 -13.47 21.42 23.38
C ARG A 43 -13.69 20.04 22.75
N TYR A 44 -14.58 19.95 21.77
CA TYR A 44 -15.12 18.66 21.32
C TYR A 44 -14.70 18.27 19.91
N ASP A 45 -14.70 19.21 18.97
CA ASP A 45 -14.42 18.92 17.57
C ASP A 45 -12.96 19.26 17.21
N PRO A 46 -12.25 18.39 16.46
CA PRO A 46 -10.90 18.67 15.97
C PRO A 46 -10.96 19.62 14.76
N ILE A 47 -11.55 20.79 14.95
CA ILE A 47 -11.62 21.88 13.96
C ILE A 47 -10.51 22.89 14.24
N ILE A 48 -10.06 23.57 13.18
CA ILE A 48 -9.08 24.66 13.29
C ILE A 48 -9.72 25.77 14.12
N THR A 49 -9.07 26.15 15.23
CA THR A 49 -9.65 27.12 16.17
C THR A 49 -9.75 28.52 15.58
N LEU A 50 -8.79 28.93 14.75
CA LEU A 50 -8.81 30.23 14.11
C LEU A 50 -8.55 30.13 12.61
N ILE A 51 -9.49 30.63 11.81
CA ILE A 51 -9.34 30.76 10.36
C ILE A 51 -9.44 32.23 10.01
N VAL A 52 -8.43 32.77 9.33
CA VAL A 52 -8.51 34.09 8.72
C VAL A 52 -8.81 33.92 7.24
N GLU A 53 -9.91 34.53 6.78
CA GLU A 53 -10.37 34.46 5.41
C GLU A 53 -10.36 35.83 4.73
N PRO A 54 -10.17 35.89 3.40
CA PRO A 54 -10.17 37.17 2.68
C PRO A 54 -11.50 37.91 2.87
N ALA A 55 -11.41 39.24 2.94
CA ALA A 55 -12.57 40.10 3.15
C ALA A 55 -13.59 39.98 1.99
N GLY A 56 -14.85 39.78 2.33
CA GLY A 56 -15.99 39.82 1.42
C GLY A 56 -16.43 41.26 1.10
N ALA A 57 -17.27 41.40 0.07
CA ALA A 57 -17.75 42.72 -0.41
C ALA A 57 -18.57 43.52 0.62
N GLY A 58 -19.01 42.88 1.72
CA GLY A 58 -19.75 43.52 2.80
C GLY A 58 -18.92 43.82 4.04
N ASP A 59 -17.64 43.42 4.07
CA ASP A 59 -16.80 43.56 5.25
C ASP A 59 -16.26 44.98 5.36
N THR A 60 -16.49 45.59 6.53
CA THR A 60 -16.02 46.95 6.84
C THR A 60 -14.78 46.92 7.74
N GLY A 61 -13.86 46.00 7.45
CA GLY A 61 -12.61 45.84 8.21
C GLY A 61 -11.76 47.13 8.23
N ALA A 62 -10.63 47.06 8.94
CA ALA A 62 -9.59 48.06 8.99
C ALA A 62 -9.27 48.58 7.58
N ALA A 63 -9.07 49.89 7.49
CA ALA A 63 -8.91 50.58 6.21
C ALA A 63 -7.65 50.14 5.44
N ASP A 64 -6.69 49.51 6.12
CA ASP A 64 -5.47 48.93 5.56
C ASP A 64 -5.62 47.46 5.14
N GLY A 65 -6.74 46.81 5.49
CA GLY A 65 -7.01 45.40 5.19
C GLY A 65 -6.25 44.40 6.07
N VAL A 66 -5.56 44.86 7.11
CA VAL A 66 -4.75 44.04 8.02
C VAL A 66 -5.59 43.57 9.20
N SER A 67 -5.52 42.29 9.55
CA SER A 67 -6.10 41.74 10.77
C SER A 67 -5.05 41.63 11.86
N THR A 68 -5.19 42.41 12.93
CA THR A 68 -4.33 42.32 14.12
C THR A 68 -4.95 41.37 15.13
N ILE A 69 -4.22 40.34 15.54
CA ILE A 69 -4.58 39.41 16.62
C ILE A 69 -3.56 39.60 17.74
N ASP A 70 -4.00 40.18 18.86
CA ASP A 70 -3.10 40.68 19.90
C ASP A 70 -3.53 40.20 21.30
N HIS A 71 -2.58 39.67 22.09
CA HIS A 71 -2.81 39.11 23.43
C HIS A 71 -3.91 38.04 23.45
N MET A 72 -3.86 37.10 22.50
CA MET A 72 -4.78 35.97 22.41
C MET A 72 -4.05 34.66 22.69
N THR A 73 -4.65 33.78 23.48
CA THR A 73 -4.22 32.38 23.61
C THR A 73 -5.16 31.49 22.81
N ILE A 74 -4.66 30.88 21.74
CA ILE A 74 -5.40 30.01 20.82
C ILE A 74 -5.08 28.56 21.14
N LEU A 75 -6.04 27.84 21.70
CA LEU A 75 -5.91 26.42 22.01
C LEU A 75 -6.67 25.59 20.98
N SER A 76 -5.95 24.97 20.05
CA SER A 76 -6.52 24.12 19.03
C SER A 76 -6.55 22.66 19.43
N LYS A 77 -7.68 22.01 19.10
CA LYS A 77 -7.82 20.54 19.12
C LYS A 77 -7.58 19.94 17.75
N ALA A 78 -7.46 20.75 16.71
CA ALA A 78 -6.94 20.30 15.43
C ALA A 78 -5.42 20.28 15.45
N HIS A 79 -4.88 19.47 14.55
CA HIS A 79 -3.47 19.42 14.18
C HIS A 79 -2.98 20.67 13.44
N ILE A 80 -3.89 21.63 13.16
CA ILE A 80 -3.55 22.98 12.71
C ILE A 80 -4.14 23.97 13.72
N GLY A 81 -3.31 24.85 14.27
CA GLY A 81 -3.74 25.86 15.24
C GLY A 81 -4.52 27.00 14.61
N MET A 82 -3.92 27.57 13.56
CA MET A 82 -4.46 28.70 12.81
C MET A 82 -4.24 28.51 11.30
N LEU A 83 -5.23 28.88 10.51
CA LEU A 83 -5.16 28.88 9.05
C LEU A 83 -5.37 30.30 8.50
N VAL A 84 -4.38 30.82 7.78
CA VAL A 84 -4.45 32.10 7.08
C VAL A 84 -4.63 31.81 5.60
N ARG A 85 -5.81 32.15 5.06
CA ARG A 85 -6.16 31.87 3.67
C ARG A 85 -5.63 32.91 2.70
N SER A 86 -5.54 32.49 1.44
CA SER A 86 -5.06 33.28 0.30
C SER A 86 -5.67 34.68 0.25
N GLY A 87 -4.82 35.69 0.04
CA GLY A 87 -5.23 37.09 -0.09
C GLY A 87 -5.48 37.81 1.24
N SER A 88 -5.17 37.19 2.39
CA SER A 88 -5.28 37.82 3.71
C SER A 88 -3.96 38.46 4.16
N THR A 89 -4.02 39.43 5.08
CA THR A 89 -2.85 39.99 5.77
C THR A 89 -3.09 40.01 7.27
N VAL A 90 -2.19 39.40 8.03
CA VAL A 90 -2.37 39.15 9.46
C VAL A 90 -1.13 39.54 10.27
N GLU A 91 -1.35 40.17 11.42
CA GLU A 91 -0.34 40.33 12.46
C GLU A 91 -0.75 39.55 13.72
N PHE A 92 0.07 38.62 14.18
CA PHE A 92 -0.11 37.88 15.44
C PHE A 92 0.91 38.39 16.46
N ILE A 93 0.45 39.06 17.51
CA ILE A 93 1.28 39.87 18.42
C ILE A 93 1.03 39.44 19.87
N GLN A 94 2.11 39.23 20.64
CA GLN A 94 2.05 38.89 22.07
C GLN A 94 1.03 37.80 22.40
N GLY A 95 0.87 36.85 21.47
CA GLY A 95 -0.10 35.78 21.55
C GLY A 95 0.55 34.44 21.84
N GLU A 96 -0.27 33.50 22.25
CA GLU A 96 0.11 32.10 22.39
C GLU A 96 -0.77 31.27 21.47
N LEU A 97 -0.16 30.34 20.74
CA LEU A 97 -0.91 29.40 19.93
C LEU A 97 -0.41 28.00 20.22
N ARG A 98 -1.35 27.09 20.44
CA ARG A 98 -1.06 25.67 20.61
C ARG A 98 -1.86 24.83 19.64
N ALA A 99 -1.17 24.15 18.74
CA ALA A 99 -1.77 23.12 17.89
C ALA A 99 -1.78 21.76 18.60
N SER A 100 -2.82 20.95 18.34
CA SER A 100 -2.95 19.63 18.94
C SER A 100 -2.12 18.57 18.21
N TYR A 101 -2.24 17.33 18.69
CA TYR A 101 -1.57 16.16 18.13
C TYR A 101 -1.93 15.94 16.65
N GLY A 102 -0.94 15.54 15.87
CA GLY A 102 -1.16 14.95 14.55
C GLY A 102 -1.78 13.56 14.68
N GLY A 103 -2.81 13.27 13.89
CA GLY A 103 -3.36 11.92 13.79
C GLY A 103 -2.42 11.00 12.99
N GLY A 104 -2.30 9.74 13.40
CA GLY A 104 -1.53 8.75 12.64
C GLY A 104 -2.07 8.54 11.22
N GLY A 105 -1.18 8.13 10.33
CA GLY A 105 -1.50 7.75 8.97
C GLY A 105 -2.43 6.53 8.93
N GLY A 106 -3.26 6.45 7.89
CA GLY A 106 -4.12 5.30 7.69
C GLY A 106 -3.29 4.04 7.49
N GLN A 107 -3.62 2.97 8.22
CA GLN A 107 -2.98 1.67 8.04
C GLN A 107 -3.26 1.15 6.63
N GLY A 108 -2.26 0.56 5.98
CA GLY A 108 -2.42 -0.10 4.70
C GLY A 108 -3.38 -1.28 4.83
N GLU A 109 -4.47 -1.28 4.08
CA GLU A 109 -5.40 -2.40 4.13
C GLU A 109 -4.77 -3.65 3.55
N GLY A 110 -4.83 -4.74 4.32
CA GLY A 110 -4.61 -6.09 3.78
C GLY A 110 -5.78 -6.55 2.93
N TRP A 111 -5.58 -7.62 2.17
CA TRP A 111 -6.68 -8.26 1.47
C TRP A 111 -7.67 -8.91 2.47
N PRO A 112 -8.97 -8.97 2.15
CA PRO A 112 -9.97 -9.62 3.01
C PRO A 112 -10.10 -11.12 2.73
N GLY A 113 -10.40 -11.91 3.78
CA GLY A 113 -10.76 -13.33 3.67
C GLY A 113 -9.61 -14.30 4.00
N PHE A 114 -9.71 -15.55 3.53
CA PHE A 114 -8.59 -16.50 3.53
C PHE A 114 -7.60 -16.06 2.46
N ASN A 115 -6.85 -14.98 2.72
CA ASN A 115 -5.95 -14.24 1.82
C ASN A 115 -5.07 -15.13 0.94
N ARG A 116 -5.63 -15.69 -0.13
CA ARG A 116 -4.91 -16.57 -1.04
C ARG A 116 -5.49 -16.49 -2.44
N ALA A 117 -4.58 -16.33 -3.39
CA ALA A 117 -4.88 -16.33 -4.80
C ALA A 117 -5.42 -17.69 -5.29
N PRO A 118 -6.07 -17.73 -6.46
CA PRO A 118 -6.62 -18.95 -7.04
C PRO A 118 -5.59 -20.09 -7.16
N ALA A 119 -5.99 -21.28 -6.73
CA ALA A 119 -5.20 -22.49 -6.87
C ALA A 119 -5.22 -23.02 -8.31
N GLY A 120 -4.14 -23.70 -8.70
CA GLY A 120 -4.03 -24.36 -9.99
C GLY A 120 -4.95 -25.58 -10.12
N GLY A 121 -5.48 -25.79 -11.32
CA GLY A 121 -6.26 -26.97 -11.65
C GLY A 121 -5.43 -28.26 -11.57
N HIS A 122 -6.04 -29.33 -11.05
CA HIS A 122 -5.43 -30.66 -11.05
C HIS A 122 -5.30 -31.22 -12.46
N GLY A 123 -4.23 -31.99 -12.68
CA GLY A 123 -4.00 -32.71 -13.92
C GLY A 123 -5.14 -33.68 -14.26
N ILE A 124 -5.17 -34.12 -15.52
CA ILE A 124 -6.17 -35.01 -16.07
C ILE A 124 -5.52 -36.36 -16.39
N TYR A 125 -6.22 -37.43 -16.03
CA TYR A 125 -5.80 -38.81 -16.30
C TYR A 125 -5.57 -39.03 -17.79
N GLY A 126 -4.52 -39.78 -18.12
CA GLY A 126 -4.29 -40.27 -19.48
C GLY A 126 -5.23 -41.42 -19.84
N GLY A 127 -5.40 -41.67 -21.15
CA GLY A 127 -6.30 -42.70 -21.63
C GLY A 127 -5.85 -44.12 -21.30
N ASP A 128 -6.82 -45.00 -21.08
CA ASP A 128 -6.58 -46.41 -20.78
C ASP A 128 -5.92 -47.13 -21.96
N VAL A 129 -4.96 -47.99 -21.63
CA VAL A 129 -4.22 -48.79 -22.61
C VAL A 129 -5.14 -49.68 -23.44
N CYS A 130 -4.80 -49.86 -24.72
CA CYS A 130 -5.54 -50.64 -25.71
C CYS A 130 -6.93 -50.11 -26.10
N SER A 131 -7.35 -48.95 -25.59
CA SER A 131 -8.65 -48.33 -25.91
C SER A 131 -8.75 -47.86 -27.37
N ALA A 132 -7.62 -47.49 -27.99
CA ALA A 132 -7.52 -46.96 -29.35
C ALA A 132 -6.18 -47.35 -30.02
N ALA A 133 -5.99 -46.97 -31.28
CA ALA A 133 -4.70 -47.10 -31.96
C ALA A 133 -3.68 -46.09 -31.41
N THR A 134 -4.12 -44.85 -31.20
CA THR A 134 -3.42 -43.82 -30.43
C THR A 134 -4.26 -43.52 -29.20
N VAL A 135 -3.69 -43.74 -28.03
CA VAL A 135 -4.36 -43.47 -26.76
C VAL A 135 -3.87 -42.11 -26.26
N ALA A 136 -4.77 -41.14 -26.21
CA ALA A 136 -4.42 -39.77 -25.85
C ALA A 136 -3.86 -39.70 -24.42
N GLY A 137 -2.78 -38.94 -24.23
CA GLY A 137 -2.36 -38.50 -22.91
C GLY A 137 -3.35 -37.48 -22.32
N GLY A 138 -3.23 -37.23 -21.02
CA GLY A 138 -4.06 -36.27 -20.32
C GLY A 138 -3.91 -34.87 -20.94
N PRO A 139 -5.01 -34.16 -21.25
CA PRO A 139 -4.93 -32.81 -21.79
C PRO A 139 -4.31 -31.84 -20.78
N ALA A 140 -3.59 -30.83 -21.29
CA ALA A 140 -3.03 -29.75 -20.50
C ALA A 140 -4.11 -29.02 -19.69
N VAL A 141 -3.76 -28.59 -18.48
CA VAL A 141 -4.67 -27.90 -17.56
C VAL A 141 -4.21 -26.47 -17.40
N VAL A 142 -5.11 -25.51 -17.63
CA VAL A 142 -4.81 -24.08 -17.63
C VAL A 142 -5.40 -23.43 -16.38
N ASN A 143 -4.57 -22.66 -15.67
CA ASN A 143 -5.00 -21.75 -14.62
C ASN A 143 -4.89 -20.30 -15.12
N PRO A 144 -6.02 -19.62 -15.40
CA PRO A 144 -6.01 -18.24 -15.85
C PRO A 144 -5.71 -17.31 -14.67
N CYS A 145 -4.44 -16.95 -14.50
CA CYS A 145 -4.03 -16.02 -13.46
C CYS A 145 -4.24 -14.56 -13.87
N GLU A 146 -4.62 -13.74 -12.89
CA GLU A 146 -4.65 -12.29 -13.07
C GLU A 146 -3.23 -11.76 -13.34
N GLY A 147 -3.11 -10.75 -14.21
CA GLY A 147 -1.81 -10.27 -14.70
C GLY A 147 -1.35 -10.86 -16.04
N GLY A 148 -2.15 -11.76 -16.64
CA GLY A 148 -2.04 -12.13 -18.05
C GLY A 148 -1.04 -13.24 -18.38
N ILE A 149 -0.33 -13.77 -17.38
CA ILE A 149 0.53 -14.94 -17.54
C ILE A 149 -0.22 -16.17 -16.99
N PRO A 150 -0.82 -17.01 -17.85
CA PRO A 150 -1.45 -18.24 -17.40
C PRO A 150 -0.39 -19.25 -16.95
N SER A 151 -0.76 -20.10 -15.99
CA SER A 151 0.03 -21.29 -15.67
C SER A 151 -0.62 -22.51 -16.32
N VAL A 152 0.17 -23.32 -17.03
CA VAL A 152 -0.34 -24.46 -17.81
C VAL A 152 0.43 -25.72 -17.44
N GLY A 153 -0.26 -26.75 -16.96
CA GLY A 153 0.32 -28.07 -16.78
C GLY A 153 0.57 -28.73 -18.14
N GLY A 154 1.69 -29.42 -18.30
CA GLY A 154 2.08 -30.08 -19.53
C GLY A 154 1.12 -31.22 -19.90
N LYS A 155 0.81 -31.34 -21.19
CA LYS A 155 0.03 -32.46 -21.73
C LYS A 155 0.79 -33.78 -21.53
N GLY A 156 0.07 -34.83 -21.16
CA GLY A 156 0.63 -36.19 -21.13
C GLY A 156 0.96 -36.71 -22.53
N GLY A 157 1.99 -37.56 -22.62
CA GLY A 157 2.41 -38.19 -23.87
C GLY A 157 1.44 -39.25 -24.37
N ASP A 158 1.22 -39.30 -25.68
CA ASP A 158 0.26 -40.24 -26.29
C ASP A 158 0.84 -41.67 -26.35
N GLY A 159 0.04 -42.68 -26.01
CA GLY A 159 0.41 -44.09 -26.15
C GLY A 159 0.21 -44.59 -27.58
N LEU A 160 1.22 -45.24 -28.16
CA LEU A 160 1.22 -45.73 -29.55
C LEU A 160 1.46 -47.25 -29.62
N PRO A 161 1.15 -47.92 -30.74
CA PRO A 161 1.30 -49.36 -30.83
C PRO A 161 2.77 -49.80 -30.79
N ASP A 162 3.65 -49.06 -31.48
CA ASP A 162 5.07 -49.37 -31.61
C ASP A 162 5.99 -48.36 -30.90
N GLY A 163 5.42 -47.41 -30.15
CA GLY A 163 6.16 -46.35 -29.45
C GLY A 163 5.31 -45.59 -28.44
N ALA A 164 5.79 -44.41 -28.05
CA ALA A 164 5.08 -43.50 -27.16
C ALA A 164 5.54 -42.06 -27.40
N GLY A 165 4.65 -41.11 -27.12
CA GLY A 165 4.97 -39.69 -27.05
C GLY A 165 5.59 -39.32 -25.70
N ASP A 166 6.50 -38.34 -25.74
CA ASP A 166 6.95 -37.62 -24.56
C ASP A 166 5.81 -36.71 -24.06
N GLY A 167 5.77 -36.44 -22.76
CA GLY A 167 4.93 -35.39 -22.19
C GLY A 167 5.49 -34.01 -22.53
N GLU A 168 4.61 -33.00 -22.52
CA GLU A 168 4.98 -31.61 -22.72
C GLU A 168 5.44 -30.97 -21.40
N ASP A 169 6.23 -29.91 -21.52
CA ASP A 169 6.65 -29.10 -20.36
C ASP A 169 5.47 -28.26 -19.84
N GLY A 170 5.51 -27.93 -18.56
CA GLY A 170 4.59 -27.00 -17.93
C GLY A 170 5.07 -25.55 -18.07
N GLU A 171 4.11 -24.64 -18.23
CA GLU A 171 4.32 -23.21 -18.44
C GLU A 171 3.91 -22.39 -17.20
N PRO A 172 4.49 -21.20 -16.97
CA PRO A 172 5.58 -20.59 -17.74
C PRO A 172 6.95 -21.27 -17.51
N VAL A 173 7.68 -21.59 -18.59
CA VAL A 173 9.06 -22.10 -18.48
C VAL A 173 9.98 -21.04 -17.88
N SER A 174 10.75 -21.41 -16.86
CA SER A 174 11.79 -20.54 -16.30
C SER A 174 13.00 -20.52 -17.25
N GLU A 175 13.43 -19.36 -17.75
CA GLU A 175 14.69 -19.28 -18.54
C GLU A 175 15.82 -18.59 -17.76
N PRO A 176 17.01 -19.23 -17.63
CA PRO A 176 17.29 -20.65 -17.88
C PRO A 176 16.71 -21.56 -16.79
N ASP A 177 16.34 -22.79 -17.16
CA ASP A 177 15.91 -23.84 -16.21
C ASP A 177 16.97 -24.94 -16.06
N PRO A 178 17.99 -24.72 -15.22
CA PRO A 178 18.98 -25.75 -14.89
C PRO A 178 18.40 -26.85 -13.96
N GLY A 179 17.22 -26.63 -13.37
CA GLY A 179 16.56 -27.56 -12.45
C GLY A 179 15.72 -28.63 -13.17
N HIS A 180 15.36 -28.37 -14.43
CA HIS A 180 14.39 -29.17 -15.20
C HIS A 180 12.98 -29.15 -14.56
N ASP A 181 12.64 -28.05 -13.89
CA ASP A 181 11.33 -27.84 -13.26
C ASP A 181 10.24 -27.81 -14.34
N GLY A 182 9.11 -28.47 -14.06
CA GLY A 182 7.98 -28.55 -14.99
C GLY A 182 8.29 -29.33 -16.28
N LYS A 183 9.45 -29.98 -16.40
CA LYS A 183 9.82 -30.72 -17.61
C LYS A 183 8.93 -31.95 -17.84
N GLY A 184 8.53 -32.16 -19.09
CA GLY A 184 7.80 -33.32 -19.56
C GLY A 184 8.58 -34.63 -19.43
N GLY A 185 7.86 -35.69 -19.08
CA GLY A 185 8.37 -37.03 -18.96
C GLY A 185 8.61 -37.69 -20.31
N LEU A 186 9.63 -38.53 -20.40
CA LEU A 186 9.97 -39.25 -21.61
C LEU A 186 8.98 -40.40 -21.84
N GLY A 187 8.50 -40.55 -23.07
CA GLY A 187 7.71 -41.69 -23.49
C GLY A 187 8.54 -42.98 -23.46
N ASP A 188 7.84 -44.11 -23.43
CA ASP A 188 8.43 -45.44 -23.34
C ASP A 188 9.45 -45.73 -24.46
N ARG A 189 10.70 -45.99 -24.04
CA ARG A 189 11.84 -46.32 -24.91
C ARG A 189 12.32 -47.76 -24.70
N PRO A 190 13.02 -48.36 -25.69
CA PRO A 190 13.48 -49.76 -25.62
C PRO A 190 14.37 -50.09 -24.41
N ASP A 191 14.94 -49.09 -23.75
CA ASP A 191 15.99 -49.19 -22.74
C ASP A 191 15.56 -48.78 -21.32
N GLY A 192 14.35 -48.25 -21.09
CA GLY A 192 14.06 -47.63 -19.79
C GLY A 192 12.62 -47.39 -19.34
N GLY A 193 11.58 -47.78 -20.11
CA GLY A 193 10.21 -47.42 -19.74
C GLY A 193 9.88 -45.95 -20.05
N CYS A 194 8.72 -45.48 -19.61
CA CYS A 194 8.40 -44.04 -19.59
C CYS A 194 8.97 -43.38 -18.31
N SER A 195 9.05 -42.05 -18.28
CA SER A 195 9.31 -41.27 -17.07
C SER A 195 8.14 -40.36 -16.70
N ASN A 196 8.01 -40.06 -15.40
CA ASN A 196 7.07 -39.06 -14.91
C ASN A 196 7.50 -37.66 -15.37
N GLY A 197 6.53 -36.75 -15.42
CA GLY A 197 6.80 -35.32 -15.51
C GLY A 197 7.38 -34.77 -14.20
N VAL A 198 8.12 -33.68 -14.30
CA VAL A 198 8.75 -33.01 -13.16
C VAL A 198 7.80 -31.96 -12.57
N THR A 199 7.86 -31.79 -11.25
CA THR A 199 7.11 -30.74 -10.54
C THR A 199 7.52 -29.35 -11.04
N GLY A 200 6.54 -28.47 -11.22
CA GLY A 200 6.76 -27.08 -11.60
C GLY A 200 7.36 -26.24 -10.47
N LYS A 201 8.15 -25.25 -10.85
CA LYS A 201 8.76 -24.31 -9.92
C LYS A 201 7.74 -23.37 -9.27
N SER A 202 7.93 -23.04 -8.00
CA SER A 202 7.16 -21.99 -7.34
C SER A 202 7.42 -20.61 -7.94
N GLY A 203 6.39 -19.78 -7.98
CA GLY A 203 6.48 -18.38 -8.37
C GLY A 203 7.31 -17.56 -7.39
N SER A 204 7.93 -16.50 -7.89
CA SER A 204 8.64 -15.51 -7.09
C SER A 204 7.65 -14.66 -6.29
N TRP A 205 8.04 -14.33 -5.06
CA TRP A 205 7.32 -13.36 -4.24
C TRP A 205 7.30 -11.96 -4.87
N GLY A 206 6.24 -11.21 -4.57
CA GLY A 206 6.15 -9.80 -4.90
C GLY A 206 7.10 -8.96 -4.04
N VAL A 207 7.48 -7.79 -4.56
CA VAL A 207 8.33 -6.83 -3.85
C VAL A 207 7.47 -5.91 -2.99
N ILE A 208 8.02 -5.51 -1.83
CA ILE A 208 7.41 -4.51 -0.96
C ILE A 208 7.16 -3.19 -1.73
N GLY A 209 6.08 -2.50 -1.38
CA GLY A 209 5.82 -1.15 -1.89
C GLY A 209 6.87 -0.15 -1.43
N VAL A 210 7.17 0.84 -2.28
CA VAL A 210 8.03 1.96 -1.91
C VAL A 210 7.43 2.72 -0.73
N PRO A 211 8.23 3.06 0.32
CA PRO A 211 7.77 3.89 1.43
C PRO A 211 7.14 5.21 0.97
N GLY A 212 6.26 5.75 1.80
CA GLY A 212 5.70 7.09 1.59
C GLY A 212 6.82 8.12 1.69
N GLU A 213 6.77 9.10 0.79
CA GLU A 213 7.69 10.24 0.77
C GLU A 213 6.89 11.54 0.79
N GLY A 214 7.58 12.65 1.03
CA GLY A 214 7.01 14.00 0.93
C GLY A 214 6.31 14.49 2.19
N ILE A 215 6.25 15.82 2.30
CA ILE A 215 5.69 16.55 3.44
C ILE A 215 4.17 16.79 3.32
N GLY A 216 3.54 16.28 2.26
CA GLY A 216 2.14 16.52 1.91
C GLY A 216 1.92 17.88 1.23
N ARG A 217 0.67 18.34 1.19
CA ARG A 217 0.25 19.59 0.54
C ARG A 217 -0.66 20.39 1.47
N LEU A 218 -0.54 21.71 1.41
CA LEU A 218 -1.48 22.62 2.06
C LEU A 218 -2.56 23.05 1.06
N THR A 219 -3.79 23.07 1.53
CA THR A 219 -5.00 23.44 0.79
C THR A 219 -5.79 24.47 1.60
N GLU A 220 -6.78 25.11 0.97
CA GLU A 220 -7.72 26.06 1.60
C GLU A 220 -8.52 25.48 2.79
N THR A 221 -8.49 24.15 2.96
CA THR A 221 -9.14 23.43 4.06
C THR A 221 -8.17 22.81 5.07
N GLY A 222 -6.85 22.89 4.85
CA GLY A 222 -5.82 22.32 5.73
C GLY A 222 -4.82 21.45 4.98
N TRP A 223 -4.28 20.44 5.66
CA TRP A 223 -3.24 19.57 5.13
C TRP A 223 -3.78 18.27 4.53
N GLU A 224 -3.21 17.85 3.40
CA GLU A 224 -3.45 16.57 2.75
C GLU A 224 -2.14 15.80 2.58
N GLY A 225 -2.17 14.51 2.95
CA GLY A 225 -1.02 13.61 2.90
C GLY A 225 -1.13 12.58 1.80
N ASP A 226 0.02 12.16 1.28
CA ASP A 226 0.13 11.06 0.33
C ASP A 226 0.15 9.69 1.02
N TRP A 227 0.07 8.65 0.19
CA TRP A 227 0.15 7.25 0.62
C TRP A 227 1.41 6.60 0.05
N ALA A 228 1.98 5.67 0.81
CA ALA A 228 3.01 4.78 0.31
C ALA A 228 2.49 3.90 -0.84
N ALA A 229 3.40 3.37 -1.65
CA ALA A 229 3.02 2.51 -2.77
C ALA A 229 2.49 1.15 -2.28
N ALA A 230 1.59 0.55 -3.05
CA ALA A 230 1.19 -0.84 -2.83
C ALA A 230 2.36 -1.79 -3.17
N GLY A 231 2.37 -2.96 -2.53
CA GLY A 231 3.28 -4.04 -2.91
C GLY A 231 2.98 -4.58 -4.31
N SER A 232 3.99 -5.15 -4.95
CA SER A 232 3.79 -5.77 -6.27
C SER A 232 3.07 -7.12 -6.12
N PRO A 233 2.39 -7.61 -7.17
CA PRO A 233 1.90 -8.98 -7.18
C PRO A 233 3.08 -9.97 -7.17
N GLY A 234 2.85 -11.15 -6.61
CA GLY A 234 3.70 -12.32 -6.82
C GLY A 234 3.53 -12.88 -8.23
N THR A 235 4.47 -13.69 -8.69
CA THR A 235 4.35 -14.35 -10.00
C THR A 235 3.62 -15.69 -9.89
N PRO A 236 2.93 -16.14 -10.95
CA PRO A 236 2.35 -17.49 -10.98
C PRO A 236 3.42 -18.58 -10.82
N GLY A 237 3.04 -19.71 -10.24
CA GLY A 237 3.86 -20.92 -10.29
C GLY A 237 3.87 -21.54 -11.69
N GLN A 238 4.93 -22.24 -12.05
CA GLN A 238 5.01 -23.03 -13.28
C GLN A 238 4.09 -24.25 -13.18
N GLY A 239 3.49 -24.67 -14.30
CA GLY A 239 2.81 -25.97 -14.37
C GLY A 239 3.77 -27.16 -14.21
N GLY A 240 3.25 -28.29 -13.75
CA GLY A 240 4.01 -29.54 -13.76
C GLY A 240 4.12 -30.08 -15.18
N GLY A 241 5.17 -30.85 -15.47
CA GLY A 241 5.32 -31.52 -16.76
C GLY A 241 4.35 -32.69 -16.94
N GLY A 242 3.97 -32.98 -18.17
CA GLY A 242 3.16 -34.17 -18.48
C GLY A 242 3.97 -35.46 -18.36
N GLY A 243 3.35 -36.57 -17.98
CA GLY A 243 4.01 -37.88 -17.96
C GLY A 243 4.14 -38.49 -19.35
N GLY A 244 5.18 -39.30 -19.58
CA GLY A 244 5.36 -40.00 -20.85
C GLY A 244 4.35 -41.13 -21.08
N GLY A 245 3.95 -41.31 -22.33
CA GLY A 245 3.06 -42.42 -22.74
C GLY A 245 3.79 -43.78 -22.73
N ARG A 246 3.04 -44.86 -22.91
CA ARG A 246 3.59 -46.22 -23.07
C ARG A 246 3.34 -46.84 -24.43
N ARG A 247 4.21 -47.80 -24.79
CA ARG A 247 4.03 -48.66 -25.95
C ARG A 247 2.94 -49.69 -25.70
N GLY A 248 2.14 -49.96 -26.72
CA GLY A 248 1.13 -51.02 -26.74
C GLY A 248 1.56 -52.19 -27.61
N GLY A 249 0.76 -52.45 -28.63
CA GLY A 249 1.02 -53.49 -29.63
C GLY A 249 0.76 -54.89 -29.12
N LEU A 250 1.25 -55.89 -29.85
CA LEU A 250 0.94 -57.30 -29.60
C LEU A 250 1.34 -57.76 -28.19
N ALA A 251 2.44 -57.24 -27.67
CA ALA A 251 3.01 -57.65 -26.38
C ALA A 251 2.17 -57.20 -25.17
N VAL A 252 1.51 -56.05 -25.27
CA VAL A 252 0.72 -55.47 -24.16
C VAL A 252 -0.78 -55.64 -24.39
N CYS A 253 -1.24 -55.43 -25.63
CA CYS A 253 -2.65 -55.41 -25.98
C CYS A 253 -3.18 -56.71 -26.60
N GLY A 254 -2.30 -57.67 -26.88
CA GLY A 254 -2.66 -58.87 -27.67
C GLY A 254 -3.05 -58.56 -29.11
N VAL A 255 -2.96 -57.29 -29.54
CA VAL A 255 -3.29 -56.81 -30.89
C VAL A 255 -2.27 -55.75 -31.31
N ALA A 256 -1.63 -55.95 -32.46
CA ALA A 256 -0.56 -55.08 -32.94
C ALA A 256 -1.01 -53.64 -33.24
N SER A 257 -2.29 -53.40 -33.51
CA SER A 257 -2.79 -52.08 -33.90
C SER A 257 -3.25 -51.19 -32.73
N ARG A 258 -3.07 -51.63 -31.48
CA ARG A 258 -3.58 -50.93 -30.29
C ARG A 258 -2.45 -50.22 -29.54
N GLY A 259 -2.69 -48.97 -29.17
CA GLY A 259 -1.73 -48.13 -28.45
C GLY A 259 -1.61 -48.50 -26.97
N GLY A 260 -0.46 -48.17 -26.37
CA GLY A 260 -0.25 -48.30 -24.93
C GLY A 260 -1.00 -47.21 -24.15
N ALA A 261 -0.80 -47.13 -22.83
CA ALA A 261 -1.48 -46.13 -22.02
C ALA A 261 -0.95 -44.72 -22.30
N GLY A 262 -1.85 -43.73 -22.33
CA GLY A 262 -1.46 -42.32 -22.41
C GLY A 262 -0.98 -41.80 -21.05
N GLY A 263 0.08 -41.00 -21.03
CA GLY A 263 0.62 -40.40 -19.81
C GLY A 263 -0.36 -39.40 -19.18
N GLY A 264 -0.24 -39.19 -17.87
CA GLY A 264 -1.08 -38.23 -17.14
C GLY A 264 -0.61 -36.80 -17.37
N SER A 265 -1.52 -35.82 -17.39
CA SER A 265 -1.11 -34.41 -17.51
C SER A 265 -0.49 -33.90 -16.21
N GLY A 266 0.38 -32.90 -16.33
CA GLY A 266 0.80 -32.11 -15.19
C GLY A 266 -0.34 -31.25 -14.63
N GLY A 267 -0.24 -30.89 -13.36
CA GLY A 267 -1.14 -29.90 -12.75
C GLY A 267 -0.72 -28.47 -13.10
N ALA A 268 -1.67 -27.54 -13.18
CA ALA A 268 -1.36 -26.13 -13.37
C ALA A 268 -0.73 -25.54 -12.10
N GLY A 269 0.16 -24.55 -12.23
CA GLY A 269 0.67 -23.79 -11.10
C GLY A 269 -0.40 -22.86 -10.50
N GLY A 270 -0.19 -22.50 -9.24
CA GLY A 270 -1.06 -21.54 -8.53
C GLY A 270 -0.80 -20.10 -8.94
N CYS A 271 -1.79 -19.23 -8.81
CA CYS A 271 -1.64 -17.81 -9.13
C CYS A 271 -0.86 -17.06 -8.07
N GLY A 272 -0.15 -16.02 -8.49
CA GLY A 272 0.53 -15.11 -7.58
C GLY A 272 -0.47 -14.29 -6.75
N GLY A 273 -0.13 -14.05 -5.50
CA GLY A 273 -0.90 -13.20 -4.59
C GLY A 273 -0.79 -11.72 -4.98
N ARG A 274 -1.86 -10.96 -4.76
CA ARG A 274 -1.86 -9.50 -4.88
C ARG A 274 -1.06 -8.84 -3.74
N GLY A 275 -0.42 -7.71 -4.02
CA GLY A 275 0.31 -6.96 -3.00
C GLY A 275 -0.59 -6.19 -2.04
N GLY A 276 -0.12 -5.96 -0.81
CA GLY A 276 -0.84 -5.18 0.20
C GLY A 276 -0.86 -3.69 -0.13
N ARG A 277 -1.84 -2.94 0.38
CA ARG A 277 -1.91 -1.49 0.18
C ARG A 277 -0.85 -0.79 1.03
N GLY A 278 -0.29 0.31 0.53
CA GLY A 278 0.64 1.12 1.31
C GLY A 278 -0.04 1.82 2.49
N GLY A 279 0.73 2.16 3.51
CA GLY A 279 0.30 3.00 4.63
C GLY A 279 0.27 4.48 4.26
N GLY A 280 -0.65 5.23 4.85
CA GLY A 280 -0.75 6.68 4.68
C GLY A 280 0.31 7.42 5.48
N ASN A 281 0.71 8.61 5.02
CA ASN A 281 1.59 9.46 5.80
C ASN A 281 0.90 9.97 7.08
N GLY A 282 1.66 10.10 8.15
CA GLY A 282 1.23 10.68 9.41
C GLY A 282 0.89 12.16 9.24
N ARG A 283 -0.17 12.62 9.94
CA ARG A 283 -0.55 14.03 9.88
C ARG A 283 0.48 14.87 10.62
N PRO A 284 0.92 16.01 10.06
CA PRO A 284 1.76 16.94 10.78
C PRO A 284 0.94 17.60 11.89
N THR A 285 1.64 18.18 12.85
CA THR A 285 1.09 19.25 13.67
C THR A 285 1.68 20.58 13.20
N ILE A 286 0.83 21.59 13.03
CA ILE A 286 1.18 22.88 12.46
C ILE A 286 0.63 23.97 13.37
N GLY A 287 1.49 24.84 13.87
CA GLY A 287 1.06 26.02 14.62
C GLY A 287 0.20 26.93 13.73
N ILE A 288 0.83 27.53 12.72
CA ILE A 288 0.15 28.41 11.75
C ILE A 288 0.39 27.89 10.33
N ALA A 289 -0.68 27.72 9.56
CA ALA A 289 -0.61 27.45 8.12
C ALA A 289 -0.97 28.73 7.33
N VAL A 290 -0.12 29.13 6.39
CA VAL A 290 -0.24 30.38 5.61
C VAL A 290 -0.30 30.05 4.12
N LEU A 291 -1.47 30.30 3.52
CA LEU A 291 -1.73 30.09 2.10
C LEU A 291 -1.71 31.43 1.39
N HIS A 292 -0.79 31.65 0.45
CA HIS A 292 -0.67 32.86 -0.37
C HIS A 292 -1.10 34.17 0.33
N ALA A 293 -0.58 34.37 1.54
CA ALA A 293 -1.00 35.41 2.47
C ALA A 293 0.20 35.98 3.23
N LYS A 294 0.01 37.18 3.76
CA LYS A 294 1.02 37.88 4.56
C LYS A 294 0.82 37.57 6.03
N LEU A 295 1.88 37.12 6.68
CA LEU A 295 1.90 36.88 8.13
C LEU A 295 3.07 37.61 8.77
N THR A 296 2.76 38.44 9.76
CA THR A 296 3.73 38.97 10.71
C THR A 296 3.48 38.32 12.07
N VAL A 297 4.51 37.76 12.70
CA VAL A 297 4.43 37.23 14.08
C VAL A 297 5.41 37.97 14.97
N ARG A 298 4.93 38.52 16.10
CA ARG A 298 5.73 39.29 17.04
C ARG A 298 5.55 38.84 18.48
N ASP A 299 6.67 38.66 19.19
CA ASP A 299 6.73 38.41 20.64
C ASP A 299 5.76 37.32 21.12
N SER A 300 5.58 36.28 20.31
CA SER A 300 4.55 35.26 20.48
C SER A 300 5.14 33.87 20.71
N LEU A 301 4.38 33.00 21.37
CA LEU A 301 4.71 31.59 21.58
C LEU A 301 3.91 30.71 20.63
N LEU A 302 4.60 29.87 19.86
CA LEU A 302 4.00 28.84 19.01
C LEU A 302 4.37 27.46 19.56
N GLU A 303 3.38 26.78 20.13
CA GLU A 303 3.47 25.42 20.65
C GLU A 303 2.80 24.45 19.66
N THR A 304 3.43 23.30 19.46
CA THR A 304 2.80 22.15 18.80
C THR A 304 2.97 20.91 19.65
N LEU A 305 2.05 19.96 19.54
CA LEU A 305 2.17 18.66 20.22
C LEU A 305 2.83 17.62 19.34
N ASP A 306 2.68 16.34 19.63
CA ASP A 306 3.36 15.31 18.86
C ASP A 306 2.69 15.20 17.48
N ALA A 307 3.49 15.10 16.43
CA ALA A 307 2.97 14.79 15.10
C ALA A 307 2.57 13.30 15.00
N GLY A 308 1.73 12.97 14.02
CA GLY A 308 1.19 11.62 13.89
C GLY A 308 2.20 10.64 13.29
N PRO A 309 2.26 9.38 13.74
CA PRO A 309 3.10 8.36 13.11
C PRO A 309 2.59 7.99 11.71
N GLY A 310 3.46 7.48 10.86
CA GLY A 310 3.08 6.89 9.57
C GLY A 310 2.26 5.61 9.74
N GLY A 311 1.40 5.31 8.77
CA GLY A 311 0.66 4.05 8.73
C GLY A 311 1.54 2.87 8.32
N ASP A 312 1.30 1.68 8.86
CA ASP A 312 2.02 0.47 8.47
C ASP A 312 1.58 0.01 7.07
N GLY A 313 2.48 -0.71 6.41
CA GLY A 313 2.19 -1.37 5.15
C GLY A 313 1.21 -2.52 5.33
N GLY A 314 0.25 -2.64 4.41
CA GLY A 314 -0.74 -3.72 4.44
C GLY A 314 -0.15 -5.09 4.12
N LEU A 315 -0.74 -6.13 4.72
CA LEU A 315 -0.37 -7.52 4.45
C LEU A 315 -0.70 -7.92 3.01
N PRO A 316 0.18 -8.68 2.32
CA PRO A 316 -0.11 -9.21 1.00
C PRO A 316 -1.11 -10.37 1.03
N GLU A 317 -1.65 -10.70 -0.14
CA GLU A 317 -2.34 -11.96 -0.38
C GLU A 317 -1.32 -13.10 -0.58
N GLU A 318 -1.59 -14.28 -0.05
CA GLU A 318 -0.75 -15.45 -0.29
C GLU A 318 -0.90 -15.97 -1.74
N GLY A 319 0.15 -16.58 -2.26
CA GLY A 319 0.11 -17.29 -3.53
C GLY A 319 -0.74 -18.56 -3.45
N GLY A 320 -1.46 -18.83 -4.54
CA GLY A 320 -2.29 -20.01 -4.70
C GLY A 320 -1.47 -21.30 -4.72
N TYR A 321 -2.06 -22.40 -4.27
CA TYR A 321 -1.41 -23.71 -4.39
C TYR A 321 -1.36 -24.18 -5.84
N GLY A 322 -0.32 -24.94 -6.17
CA GLY A 322 -0.27 -25.68 -7.43
C GLY A 322 -1.25 -26.86 -7.44
N GLY A 323 -1.69 -27.22 -8.62
CA GLY A 323 -2.51 -28.40 -8.86
C GLY A 323 -1.66 -29.66 -8.83
N ARG A 324 -2.17 -30.73 -8.22
CA ARG A 324 -1.58 -32.08 -8.31
C ARG A 324 -1.51 -32.55 -9.77
N GLY A 325 -0.44 -33.24 -10.13
CA GLY A 325 -0.37 -33.99 -11.40
C GLY A 325 -1.31 -35.19 -11.40
N ALA A 326 -1.70 -35.65 -12.58
CA ALA A 326 -2.50 -36.86 -12.73
C ALA A 326 -1.62 -38.07 -13.03
N PRO A 327 -1.99 -39.26 -12.56
CA PRO A 327 -1.37 -40.48 -13.02
C PRO A 327 -1.74 -40.75 -14.49
N GLY A 328 -0.90 -41.53 -15.17
CA GLY A 328 -1.20 -42.01 -16.51
C GLY A 328 -2.23 -43.13 -16.52
N GLY A 329 -2.74 -43.45 -17.71
CA GLY A 329 -3.68 -44.54 -17.91
C GLY A 329 -3.09 -45.90 -17.53
N ALA A 330 -3.95 -46.88 -17.26
CA ALA A 330 -3.55 -48.19 -16.76
C ALA A 330 -4.36 -49.34 -17.35
N LEU A 331 -3.78 -50.54 -17.32
CA LEU A 331 -4.53 -51.80 -17.38
C LEU A 331 -4.63 -52.34 -15.95
N GLY A 332 -5.76 -52.98 -15.60
CA GLY A 332 -6.01 -53.58 -14.27
C GLY A 332 -5.04 -54.70 -13.85
N ASP A 333 -3.97 -54.93 -14.61
CA ASP A 333 -2.88 -55.87 -14.36
C ASP A 333 -1.61 -55.20 -13.78
N GLY A 334 -1.62 -53.88 -13.59
CA GLY A 334 -0.46 -53.12 -13.07
C GLY A 334 0.42 -52.47 -14.14
N THR A 335 0.02 -52.49 -15.42
CA THR A 335 0.71 -51.74 -16.48
C THR A 335 0.24 -50.27 -16.49
N TRP A 336 0.96 -49.40 -15.77
CA TRP A 336 0.67 -47.96 -15.67
C TRP A 336 1.61 -47.14 -16.55
N SER A 337 1.08 -46.22 -17.34
CA SER A 337 1.90 -45.13 -17.89
C SER A 337 2.30 -44.13 -16.81
N CYS A 338 3.14 -43.17 -17.18
CA CYS A 338 3.78 -42.28 -16.23
C CYS A 338 2.88 -41.10 -15.88
N GLY A 339 2.97 -40.65 -14.62
CA GLY A 339 2.19 -39.53 -14.11
C GLY A 339 2.81 -38.19 -14.48
N GLY A 340 1.97 -37.16 -14.55
CA GLY A 340 2.41 -35.78 -14.61
C GLY A 340 2.93 -35.27 -13.27
N GLY A 341 3.74 -34.21 -13.33
CA GLY A 341 4.23 -33.50 -12.16
C GLY A 341 3.17 -32.57 -11.53
N GLU A 342 3.38 -32.20 -10.27
CA GLU A 342 2.57 -31.18 -9.62
C GLU A 342 2.93 -29.79 -10.14
N GLY A 343 1.98 -28.86 -10.17
CA GLY A 343 2.25 -27.45 -10.42
C GLY A 343 2.94 -26.80 -9.23
N GLY A 344 3.72 -25.76 -9.49
CA GLY A 344 4.34 -24.92 -8.46
C GLY A 344 3.32 -24.05 -7.73
N ARG A 345 3.64 -23.68 -6.50
CA ARG A 345 2.86 -22.68 -5.74
C ARG A 345 3.08 -21.30 -6.36
N GLY A 346 2.04 -20.46 -6.44
CA GLY A 346 2.21 -19.05 -6.77
C GLY A 346 3.03 -18.31 -5.71
N GLY A 347 3.72 -17.25 -6.10
CA GLY A 347 4.40 -16.38 -5.14
C GLY A 347 3.42 -15.53 -4.34
N ASP A 348 3.69 -15.34 -3.05
CA ASP A 348 2.97 -14.37 -2.22
C ASP A 348 3.14 -12.95 -2.77
N GLY A 349 2.14 -12.08 -2.61
CA GLY A 349 2.26 -10.66 -2.95
C GLY A 349 3.29 -9.94 -2.08
N GLY A 350 3.71 -8.75 -2.48
CA GLY A 350 4.55 -7.88 -1.66
C GLY A 350 3.75 -7.12 -0.60
N TYR A 351 4.35 -6.85 0.56
CA TYR A 351 3.74 -5.97 1.56
C TYR A 351 3.57 -4.55 1.01
N GLY A 352 2.58 -3.81 1.52
CA GLY A 352 2.49 -2.38 1.23
C GLY A 352 3.70 -1.62 1.75
N GLY A 353 4.05 -0.49 1.12
CA GLY A 353 5.07 0.39 1.68
C GLY A 353 4.60 1.03 3.00
N PRO A 354 5.50 1.29 3.95
CA PRO A 354 5.16 2.05 5.15
C PRO A 354 5.01 3.56 4.86
N GLY A 355 4.09 4.23 5.53
CA GLY A 355 3.90 5.68 5.43
C GLY A 355 4.99 6.47 6.18
N ARG A 356 5.26 7.70 5.75
CA ARG A 356 6.17 8.64 6.44
C ARG A 356 5.52 9.18 7.72
N GLY A 357 6.31 9.49 8.74
CA GLY A 357 5.87 10.20 9.93
C GLY A 357 5.51 11.67 9.68
N GLY A 358 4.58 12.22 10.45
CA GLY A 358 4.17 13.62 10.34
C GLY A 358 5.21 14.59 10.89
N ASP A 359 5.33 15.77 10.28
CA ASP A 359 6.22 16.83 10.75
C ASP A 359 5.61 17.63 11.92
N SER A 360 6.47 18.17 12.77
CA SER A 360 6.09 19.12 13.81
C SER A 360 6.56 20.51 13.43
N ILE A 361 5.63 21.38 13.05
CA ILE A 361 5.91 22.62 12.32
C ILE A 361 5.37 23.83 13.08
N GLY A 362 6.23 24.82 13.35
CA GLY A 362 5.78 26.10 13.91
C GLY A 362 4.90 26.88 12.92
N ILE A 363 5.47 27.22 11.77
CA ILE A 363 4.78 27.94 10.68
C ILE A 363 5.00 27.22 9.34
N ALA A 364 3.92 26.81 8.69
CA ALA A 364 3.93 26.26 7.35
C ALA A 364 3.43 27.31 6.35
N TYR A 365 4.14 27.55 5.25
CA TYR A 365 3.81 28.63 4.30
C TYR A 365 4.10 28.25 2.84
N LEU A 366 3.40 28.91 1.90
CA LEU A 366 3.62 28.74 0.46
C LEU A 366 4.60 29.79 -0.12
N ASP A 367 4.46 31.05 0.32
CA ASP A 367 5.22 32.20 -0.20
C ASP A 367 6.21 32.75 0.83
N GLU A 368 7.50 32.63 0.55
CA GLU A 368 8.58 32.98 1.48
C GLU A 368 8.71 34.49 1.73
N ASP A 369 8.41 35.32 0.75
CA ASP A 369 8.53 36.77 0.82
C ASP A 369 7.39 37.46 1.61
N GLN A 370 6.44 36.67 2.13
CA GLN A 370 5.26 37.15 2.84
C GLN A 370 5.31 36.87 4.36
N LEU A 371 6.43 36.37 4.89
CA LEU A 371 6.59 36.01 6.30
C LEU A 371 7.55 36.98 7.02
N THR A 372 7.11 37.59 8.11
CA THR A 372 7.94 38.44 8.99
C THR A 372 7.87 37.94 10.44
N LEU A 373 9.01 37.69 11.07
CA LEU A 373 9.10 37.11 12.40
C LEU A 373 9.99 37.96 13.32
N GLU A 374 9.49 38.30 14.50
CA GLU A 374 10.22 39.06 15.52
C GLU A 374 9.92 38.50 16.91
N GLY A 375 10.92 38.14 17.72
CA GLY A 375 10.68 37.68 19.10
C GLY A 375 9.85 36.39 19.25
N VAL A 376 9.70 35.59 18.18
CA VAL A 376 8.90 34.35 18.20
C VAL A 376 9.63 33.24 18.96
N LYS A 377 8.92 32.55 19.85
CA LYS A 377 9.40 31.36 20.56
C LYS A 377 8.66 30.13 20.04
N TYR A 378 9.40 29.03 19.88
CA TYR A 378 8.86 27.76 19.42
C TYR A 378 9.03 26.69 20.49
N GLU A 379 7.93 26.03 20.84
CA GLU A 379 7.90 24.82 21.67
C GLU A 379 7.26 23.70 20.86
N LEU A 380 8.08 23.06 20.03
CA LEU A 380 7.58 22.06 19.10
C LEU A 380 7.59 20.67 19.75
N GLY A 381 6.52 19.92 19.55
CA GLY A 381 6.45 18.52 19.95
C GLY A 381 7.32 17.64 19.04
N PRO A 382 7.60 16.39 19.44
CA PRO A 382 8.35 15.45 18.62
C PRO A 382 7.65 15.18 17.27
N PRO A 383 8.42 14.96 16.20
CA PRO A 383 7.86 14.48 14.95
C PRO A 383 7.32 13.05 15.10
N GLY A 384 6.46 12.64 14.17
CA GLY A 384 5.93 11.29 14.13
C GLY A 384 6.98 10.30 13.61
N GLU A 385 6.96 9.09 14.15
CA GLU A 385 7.77 7.98 13.63
C GLU A 385 7.21 7.49 12.28
N GLY A 386 8.08 6.98 11.41
CA GLY A 386 7.66 6.29 10.19
C GLY A 386 6.88 5.01 10.50
N GLY A 387 5.95 4.65 9.61
CA GLY A 387 5.23 3.38 9.71
C GLY A 387 6.14 2.18 9.49
N ILE A 388 5.64 0.98 9.74
CA ILE A 388 6.40 -0.27 9.63
C ILE A 388 5.87 -1.14 8.49
N SER A 389 6.75 -1.84 7.81
CA SER A 389 6.42 -2.90 6.88
C SER A 389 7.53 -3.95 6.85
N TRP A 390 7.37 -4.98 6.03
CA TRP A 390 8.20 -6.18 6.08
C TRP A 390 8.58 -6.67 4.68
N ASN A 391 9.81 -7.14 4.56
CA ASN A 391 10.23 -7.99 3.46
C ASN A 391 9.90 -9.45 3.79
N HIS A 392 9.83 -10.28 2.75
CA HIS A 392 9.57 -11.71 2.94
C HIS A 392 10.73 -12.48 3.61
N ASP A 393 11.93 -11.89 3.69
CA ASP A 393 13.04 -12.44 4.47
C ASP A 393 12.92 -12.15 5.99
N GLY A 394 11.86 -11.43 6.39
CA GLY A 394 11.61 -11.01 7.77
C GLY A 394 12.34 -9.73 8.17
N SER A 395 13.09 -9.08 7.28
CA SER A 395 13.66 -7.76 7.55
C SER A 395 12.56 -6.70 7.59
N MET A 396 12.68 -5.81 8.56
CA MET A 396 11.78 -4.68 8.75
C MET A 396 12.17 -3.52 7.82
N VAL A 397 11.17 -2.88 7.22
CA VAL A 397 11.31 -1.63 6.47
C VAL A 397 10.49 -0.57 7.17
N THR A 398 11.08 0.57 7.47
CA THR A 398 10.39 1.69 8.12
C THR A 398 10.22 2.85 7.14
N GLY A 399 9.13 3.58 7.29
CA GLY A 399 8.99 4.90 6.68
C GLY A 399 10.04 5.86 7.23
N GLU A 400 10.24 6.97 6.54
CA GLU A 400 11.02 8.07 7.10
C GLU A 400 10.25 8.67 8.29
N ASP A 401 10.97 9.08 9.34
CA ASP A 401 10.38 9.86 10.42
C ASP A 401 10.05 11.27 9.94
N GLY A 402 9.11 11.92 10.63
CA GLY A 402 8.90 13.34 10.45
C GLY A 402 10.09 14.16 10.98
N THR A 403 10.01 15.45 10.78
CA THR A 403 11.00 16.43 11.23
C THR A 403 10.37 17.52 12.08
N GLN A 404 11.16 18.08 13.00
CA GLN A 404 10.76 19.23 13.80
C GLN A 404 11.36 20.49 13.17
N ILE A 405 10.52 21.45 12.77
CA ILE A 405 10.95 22.62 12.01
C ILE A 405 10.17 23.87 12.45
N GLU A 406 10.88 24.95 12.76
CA GLU A 406 10.26 26.22 13.14
C GLU A 406 9.44 26.83 12.01
N THR A 407 9.99 26.83 10.79
CA THR A 407 9.30 27.30 9.58
C THR A 407 9.57 26.38 8.40
N LEU A 408 8.51 25.96 7.69
CA LEU A 408 8.63 25.07 6.54
C LEU A 408 7.86 25.62 5.34
N ARG A 409 8.57 25.79 4.23
CA ARG A 409 7.95 26.12 2.95
C ARG A 409 7.39 24.86 2.30
N PHE A 410 6.11 24.88 1.94
CA PHE A 410 5.46 23.84 1.16
C PHE A 410 5.56 24.14 -0.33
N PRO A 411 5.80 23.12 -1.18
CA PRO A 411 5.69 23.26 -2.62
C PRO A 411 4.21 23.43 -3.02
N GLU A 412 3.98 24.12 -4.14
CA GLU A 412 2.65 24.22 -4.78
C GLU A 412 2.16 22.88 -5.35
#